data_AF-A0A3D5M6X6-F1
#
_entry.id   AF-A0A3D5M6X6-F1
#
_cell.length_a   1.000
_cell.length_b   1.000
_cell.length_c   1.000
_cell.angle_alpha   90.00
_cell.angle_beta   90.00
_cell.angle_gamma   90.00
#
_symmetry.space_group_name_H-M   'P 1'
#
loop_
_entity.id
_entity.type
_entity.pdbx_description
1 polymer ?
#
loop_
_entity_poly.entity_id
_entity_poly.type
_entity_poly.pdbx_seq_one_letter_code
_entity_poly.pdbx_strand_id
1 'polypeptide(L)' 'QTVIPHETLSVVDGRWITGFCFTPQDGNSLLSSVASTNWLLDPEDYESRLQVLKPWFFEEV' A
#
# COMPACT_ATOMS: atom_id res chain seq x y z
N GLN A 1 -0.14 1.72 -1.66
CA GLN A 1 0.77 2.41 -0.72
C GLN A 1 0.04 3.43 0.15
N THR A 2 -0.26 3.04 1.37
CA THR A 2 -0.85 3.89 2.40
C THR A 2 -0.03 3.70 3.67
N VAL A 3 0.24 4.78 4.40
CA VAL A 3 0.91 4.74 5.69
C VAL A 3 -0.12 4.96 6.79
N ILE A 4 -0.09 4.12 7.82
CA ILE A 4 -0.98 4.20 8.97
C ILE A 4 -0.10 4.43 10.21
N PRO A 5 -0.16 5.60 10.85
CA PRO A 5 0.56 5.83 12.11
C PRO A 5 -0.06 4.99 13.21
N HIS A 6 0.73 4.10 13.81
CA HIS A 6 0.24 3.14 14.80
C HIS A 6 -0.32 3.83 16.05
N GLU A 7 0.21 4.97 16.48
CA GLU A 7 -0.31 5.69 17.65
C GLU A 7 -1.72 6.25 17.45
N THR A 8 -2.19 6.34 16.21
CA THR A 8 -3.56 6.80 15.91
C THR A 8 -4.59 5.68 15.98
N LEU A 9 -4.17 4.42 16.03
CA LEU A 9 -5.06 3.26 16.02
C LEU A 9 -5.72 3.06 17.38
N SER A 10 -7.05 2.96 17.40
CA SER A 10 -7.83 2.71 18.61
C SER A 10 -8.99 1.76 18.34
N VAL A 11 -9.35 0.96 19.35
CA VAL A 11 -10.53 0.08 19.31
C VAL A 11 -11.69 0.78 20.03
N VAL A 12 -12.79 1.01 19.31
CA VAL A 12 -14.01 1.64 19.81
C VAL A 12 -15.12 0.59 19.93
N ASP A 13 -15.81 0.58 21.06
CA ASP A 13 -16.93 -0.33 21.38
C ASP A 13 -16.62 -1.82 21.17
N GLY A 14 -15.34 -2.20 21.30
CA GLY A 14 -14.86 -3.57 21.10
C GLY A 14 -15.06 -4.14 19.70
N ARG A 15 -15.45 -3.31 18.71
CA ARG A 15 -15.84 -3.76 17.36
C ARG A 15 -15.30 -2.89 16.23
N TRP A 16 -14.93 -1.65 16.51
CA TRP A 16 -14.45 -0.71 15.50
C TRP A 16 -12.98 -0.43 15.69
N ILE A 17 -12.21 -0.44 14.61
CA ILE A 17 -10.83 0.07 14.61
C ILE A 17 -10.87 1.43 13.92
N THR A 18 -10.39 2.47 14.59
CA THR A 18 -10.35 3.83 14.07
C THR A 18 -8.92 4.37 14.10
N GLY A 19 -8.59 5.27 13.18
CA GLY A 19 -7.27 5.91 13.05
C GLY A 19 -7.21 6.76 11.80
N PHE A 20 -6.05 7.38 11.54
CA PHE A 20 -5.81 8.13 10.31
C PHE A 20 -4.86 7.37 9.40
N CYS A 21 -4.97 7.60 8.09
CA CYS A 21 -4.02 7.08 7.12
C CYS A 21 -3.58 8.19 6.17
N PHE A 22 -2.30 8.19 5.83
CA PHE A 22 -1.73 9.07 4.83
C PHE A 22 -1.51 8.29 3.55
N THR A 23 -1.98 8.88 2.45
CA THR A 23 -1.78 8.30 1.13
C THR A 23 -1.01 9.30 0.29
N PRO A 24 0.16 8.95 -0.26
CA PRO A 24 0.83 9.77 -1.25
C PRO A 24 -0.13 9.93 -2.44
N GLN A 25 -0.48 11.16 -2.78
CA GLN A 25 -1.57 11.46 -3.72
C GLN A 25 -1.37 10.78 -5.09
N ASP A 26 -0.11 10.64 -5.53
CA ASP A 26 0.24 10.04 -6.82
C ASP A 26 0.80 8.60 -6.72
N GLY A 27 1.34 8.22 -5.55
CA GLY A 27 2.03 6.93 -5.38
C GLY A 27 1.09 5.73 -5.52
N ASN A 28 -0.15 5.84 -5.06
CA ASN A 28 -1.15 4.77 -5.18
C ASN A 28 -1.55 4.49 -6.61
N SER A 29 -1.82 5.54 -7.38
CA SER A 29 -2.23 5.41 -8.77
C SER A 29 -1.10 4.80 -9.60
N LEU A 30 0.14 5.26 -9.41
CA LEU A 30 1.30 4.72 -10.11
C LEU A 30 1.55 3.24 -9.80
N LEU A 31 1.59 2.85 -8.53
CA LEU A 31 1.80 1.45 -8.14
C LEU A 31 0.68 0.55 -8.67
N SER A 32 -0.59 1.00 -8.61
CA SER A 32 -1.73 0.23 -9.10
C SER A 32 -1.72 0.06 -10.61
N SER A 33 -1.34 1.09 -11.37
CA SER A 33 -1.18 0.99 -12.82
C SER A 33 -0.08 0.03 -13.20
N VAL A 34 1.11 0.13 -12.59
CA VAL A 34 2.23 -0.78 -12.85
C VAL A 34 1.87 -2.22 -12.47
N ALA A 35 1.23 -2.44 -11.32
CA ALA A 35 0.78 -3.76 -10.90
C ALA A 35 -0.22 -4.37 -11.88
N SER A 36 -1.18 -3.58 -12.35
CA SER A 36 -2.19 -4.02 -13.33
C SER A 36 -1.55 -4.37 -14.68
N THR A 37 -0.60 -3.56 -15.15
CA THR A 37 0.16 -3.86 -16.38
C THR A 37 0.98 -5.13 -16.23
N ASN A 38 1.66 -5.32 -15.09
CA ASN A 38 2.50 -6.47 -14.85
C ASN A 38 1.67 -7.76 -14.73
N TRP A 39 0.51 -7.70 -14.06
CA TRP A 39 -0.44 -8.81 -14.03
C TRP A 39 -0.95 -9.21 -15.42
N LEU A 40 -1.19 -8.23 -16.30
CA LEU A 40 -1.62 -8.50 -17.68
C LEU A 40 -0.52 -9.16 -18.53
N LEU A 41 0.74 -8.76 -18.35
CA LEU A 41 1.86 -9.24 -19.15
C LEU A 41 2.44 -10.56 -18.64
N ASP A 42 2.61 -10.67 -17.32
CA ASP A 42 3.32 -11.75 -16.64
C ASP A 42 2.51 -12.28 -15.42
N PRO A 43 1.32 -12.88 -15.64
CA PRO A 43 0.36 -13.19 -14.55
C PRO A 43 0.88 -14.19 -13.50
N GLU A 44 1.84 -15.04 -13.85
CA GLU A 44 2.36 -16.09 -12.95
C GLU A 44 3.40 -15.57 -11.95
N ASP A 45 4.15 -14.50 -12.29
CA ASP A 45 5.27 -14.00 -11.48
C ASP A 45 5.24 -12.49 -11.21
N TYR A 46 4.17 -11.78 -11.60
CA TYR A 46 4.03 -10.32 -11.45
C TYR A 46 4.33 -9.82 -10.03
N GLU A 47 3.93 -10.55 -8.97
CA GLU A 47 4.18 -10.14 -7.58
C GLU A 47 5.68 -10.10 -7.24
N SER A 48 6.44 -11.07 -7.75
CA SER A 48 7.89 -11.14 -7.56
C SER A 48 8.59 -9.99 -8.29
N ARG A 49 8.12 -9.66 -9.48
CA ARG A 49 8.62 -8.54 -10.29
C ARG A 49 8.33 -7.19 -9.63
N LEU A 50 7.15 -7.05 -9.03
CA LEU A 50 6.78 -5.83 -8.30
C LEU A 50 7.67 -5.57 -7.07
N GLN A 51 8.38 -6.57 -6.55
CA GLN A 51 9.28 -6.38 -5.39
C GLN A 51 10.44 -5.44 -5.68
N VAL A 52 10.80 -5.21 -6.94
CA VAL A 52 11.78 -4.17 -7.29
C VAL A 52 11.34 -2.80 -6.79
N LEU A 53 10.01 -2.57 -6.65
CA LEU A 53 9.44 -1.31 -6.20
C LEU A 53 9.54 -1.06 -4.70
N LYS A 54 9.82 -2.11 -3.92
CA LYS A 54 9.81 -2.09 -2.45
C LYS A 54 10.69 -1.00 -1.82
N PRO A 55 11.91 -0.68 -2.30
CA PRO A 55 12.75 0.37 -1.72
C PRO A 55 12.15 1.78 -1.78
N TRP A 56 11.14 2.00 -2.63
CA TRP A 56 10.45 3.29 -2.75
C TRP A 56 9.18 3.35 -1.91
N PHE A 57 8.87 2.30 -1.13
CA PHE A 57 7.75 2.32 -0.22
C PHE A 57 8.14 3.01 1.10
N PHE A 58 7.36 4.00 1.53
CA PHE A 58 7.39 4.53 2.89
C PHE A 58 7.25 3.40 3.92
N GLU A 59 8.26 3.25 4.77
CA GLU A 59 8.25 2.27 5.87
C GLU A 59 7.55 2.83 7.13
N GLU A 60 7.68 4.14 7.39
CA GLU A 60 7.11 4.84 8.54
C GLU A 60 6.98 6.35 8.21
N VAL A 61 6.13 7.08 8.94
CA VAL A 61 6.05 8.56 8.94
C VAL A 61 6.26 9.06 10.35
#